data_AF-A0A2E7N9D2-F1
#
_entry.id   AF-A0A2E7N9D2-F1
#
_cell.length_a   1.000
_cell.length_b   1.000
_cell.length_c   1.000
_cell.angle_alpha   90.00
_cell.angle_beta   90.00
_cell.angle_gamma   90.00
#
_symmetry.space_group_name_H-M   'P 1'
#
loop_
_entity.id
_entity.type
_entity.pdbx_description
1 polymer ?
#
loop_
_entity_poly.entity_id
_entity_poly.type
_entity_poly.pdbx_seq_one_letter_code
_entity_poly.pdbx_strand_id
1 'polypeptide(L)' 'MKVKIYGAGSIGNHLAYACCSKGWDVTLCDIDTEALKRTKNDIYPSRYGLWDDKIQLLHVGGLKPKKY' A
#
# COMPACT_ATOMS: atom_id res chain seq x y z
N MET A 1 -10.70 -4.88 -9.55
CA MET A 1 -9.91 -3.78 -10.18
C MET A 1 -8.55 -3.75 -9.53
N LYS A 2 -7.47 -3.47 -10.28
CA LYS A 2 -6.09 -3.43 -9.75
C LYS A 2 -5.66 -1.98 -9.56
N VAL A 3 -5.27 -1.62 -8.34
CA VAL A 3 -4.83 -0.26 -7.98
C VAL A 3 -3.40 -0.31 -7.49
N LYS A 4 -2.54 0.54 -8.06
CA LYS A 4 -1.19 0.80 -7.54
C LYS A 4 -1.17 2.19 -6.93
N ILE A 5 -0.78 2.26 -5.67
CA ILE A 5 -0.66 3.50 -4.91
C ILE A 5 0.84 3.76 -4.72
N TYR A 6 1.30 4.94 -5.11
CA TYR A 6 2.68 5.37 -4.91
C TYR A 6 2.74 6.32 -3.71
N GLY A 7 3.54 5.95 -2.71
CA GLY A 7 3.67 6.62 -1.42
C GLY A 7 2.90 5.89 -0.32
N ALA A 8 3.62 5.30 0.63
CA ALA A 8 3.13 4.67 1.87
C ALA A 8 3.12 5.67 3.04
N GLY A 9 2.87 6.94 2.76
CA GLY A 9 2.65 7.99 3.75
C GLY A 9 1.21 8.07 4.24
N SER A 10 0.86 9.18 4.92
CA SER A 10 -0.48 9.39 5.49
C SER A 10 -1.61 9.21 4.46
N ILE A 11 -1.53 9.89 3.31
CA ILE A 11 -2.57 9.83 2.27
C ILE A 11 -2.62 8.45 1.60
N GLY A 12 -1.47 7.82 1.35
CA GLY A 12 -1.41 6.49 0.76
C GLY A 12 -2.17 5.44 1.57
N ASN A 13 -2.10 5.54 2.90
CA ASN A 13 -2.85 4.68 3.82
C ASN A 13 -4.37 4.88 3.70
N HIS A 14 -4.84 6.14 3.60
CA HIS A 14 -6.26 6.42 3.37
C HIS A 14 -6.75 5.85 2.03
N LEU A 15 -5.96 6.02 0.97
CA LEU A 15 -6.29 5.48 -0.36
C LEU A 15 -6.31 3.96 -0.35
N ALA A 16 -5.34 3.31 0.32
CA ALA A 16 -5.27 1.87 0.42
C ALA A 16 -6.51 1.30 1.14
N TYR A 17 -6.87 1.88 2.29
CA TYR A 17 -8.08 1.49 3.03
C TYR A 17 -9.35 1.67 2.19
N ALA A 18 -9.50 2.82 1.53
CA ALA A 18 -10.65 3.07 0.66
C ALA A 18 -10.74 2.06 -0.50
N CYS A 19 -9.61 1.73 -1.15
CA CYS A 19 -9.59 0.74 -2.23
C CYS A 19 -9.90 -0.67 -1.72
N CYS A 20 -9.35 -1.07 -0.57
CA CYS A 20 -9.67 -2.35 0.09
C CYS A 20 -11.16 -2.46 0.43
N SER A 21 -11.77 -1.38 0.94
CA SER A 21 -13.22 -1.33 1.25
C SER A 21 -14.11 -1.55 0.02
N LYS A 22 -13.57 -1.34 -1.18
CA LYS A 22 -14.24 -1.61 -2.46
C LYS A 22 -13.93 -3.00 -3.03
N GLY A 23 -13.16 -3.82 -2.32
CA GLY A 23 -12.76 -5.16 -2.76
C GLY A 23 -11.78 -5.14 -3.92
N TRP A 24 -10.95 -4.11 -4.05
CA TRP A 24 -9.96 -4.00 -5.12
C TRP A 24 -8.61 -4.62 -4.73
N ASP A 25 -7.84 -5.05 -5.73
CA ASP A 25 -6.49 -5.56 -5.54
C ASP A 25 -5.54 -4.37 -5.38
N VAL A 26 -5.02 -4.15 -4.16
CA VAL A 26 -4.19 -2.98 -3.84
C VAL A 26 -2.73 -3.38 -3.76
N THR A 27 -1.89 -2.68 -4.53
CA THR A 27 -0.44 -2.67 -4.33
C THR A 27 -0.01 -1.28 -3.85
N LEU A 28 0.52 -1.19 -2.63
CA LEU A 28 1.08 0.03 -2.07
C LEU A 28 2.60 0.02 -2.24
N CYS A 29 3.11 1.06 -2.90
CA CYS A 29 4.51 1.17 -3.27
C CYS A 29 5.17 2.36 -2.56
N ASP A 30 6.44 2.22 -2.20
CA ASP A 30 7.26 3.34 -1.72
C ASP A 30 8.73 3.12 -2.10
N ILE A 31 9.49 4.21 -2.20
CA ILE A 31 10.95 4.18 -2.34
C ILE A 31 11.64 3.94 -0.98
N ASP A 32 10.95 4.22 0.12
CA ASP A 32 11.46 4.00 1.45
C ASP A 32 10.86 2.70 2.04
N THR A 33 11.74 1.73 2.30
CA THR A 33 11.33 0.45 2.90
C THR A 33 10.86 0.62 4.35
N GLU A 34 11.34 1.63 5.07
CA GLU A 34 10.88 1.94 6.42
C GLU A 34 9.47 2.54 6.40
N ALA A 35 9.12 3.32 5.37
CA ALA A 35 7.74 3.79 5.17
C ALA A 35 6.76 2.62 4.95
N LEU A 36 7.16 1.60 4.18
CA LEU A 36 6.37 0.38 3.97
C LEU A 36 6.19 -0.40 5.28
N LYS A 37 7.28 -0.60 6.04
CA LYS A 37 7.22 -1.28 7.35
C LYS A 37 6.33 -0.54 8.33
N ARG A 38 6.49 0.78 8.43
CA ARG A 38 5.69 1.64 9.32
C ARG A 38 4.22 1.65 8.93
N THR A 39 3.91 1.64 7.63
CA THR A 39 2.52 1.47 7.17
C THR A 39 1.93 0.16 7.67
N LYS A 40 2.64 -0.96 7.49
CA LYS A 40 2.16 -2.28 7.89
C LYS A 40 1.95 -2.43 9.39
N ASN A 41 2.92 -1.95 10.17
CA ASN A 41 3.03 -2.28 11.60
C ASN A 41 2.44 -1.21 12.52
N ASP A 42 2.25 0.03 12.03
CA ASP A 42 1.87 1.17 12.88
C ASP A 42 0.74 2.02 12.26
N ILE A 43 0.97 2.68 11.12
CA ILE A 43 0.02 3.69 10.60
C ILE A 43 -1.31 3.06 10.19
N TYR A 44 -1.29 1.96 9.45
CA TYR A 44 -2.53 1.33 9.00
C TYR A 44 -3.28 0.72 10.18
N PRO A 45 -2.66 -0.12 11.05
CA PRO A 45 -3.37 -0.68 12.18
C PRO A 45 -3.92 0.37 13.16
N SER A 46 -3.13 1.39 13.50
CA SER A 46 -3.57 2.45 14.43
C SER A 46 -4.79 3.24 13.94
N ARG A 47 -5.02 3.31 12.62
CA ARG A 47 -6.13 4.07 12.02
C ARG A 47 -7.33 3.21 11.64
N TYR A 48 -7.10 1.99 11.19
CA TYR A 48 -8.13 1.15 10.57
C TYR A 48 -8.30 -0.22 11.22
N GLY A 49 -7.58 -0.51 12.31
CA GLY A 49 -7.69 -1.75 13.08
C GLY A 49 -6.52 -2.69 12.83
N LEU A 50 -6.73 -3.78 12.09
CA LEU A 50 -5.66 -4.72 11.77
C LEU A 50 -5.09 -4.42 10.38
N TRP A 51 -3.86 -4.86 10.13
CA TRP A 51 -3.31 -4.86 8.78
C TRP A 51 -4.19 -5.71 7.86
N ASP A 52 -4.48 -5.19 6.66
CA ASP A 52 -5.16 -5.97 5.62
C ASP A 52 -4.13 -6.73 4.78
N ASP A 53 -4.02 -8.04 4.99
CA ASP A 53 -3.09 -8.92 4.28
C ASP A 53 -3.33 -8.98 2.76
N LYS A 54 -4.45 -8.44 2.27
CA LYS A 54 -4.69 -8.26 0.82
C LYS A 54 -3.86 -7.14 0.22
N ILE A 55 -3.36 -6.20 1.02
CA ILE A 55 -2.51 -5.11 0.54
C ILE A 55 -1.11 -5.66 0.27
N GLN A 56 -0.71 -5.61 -1.00
CA GLN A 56 0.64 -5.96 -1.42
C GLN A 56 1.57 -4.77 -1.21
N LEU A 57 2.66 -4.95 -0.47
CA LEU A 57 3.72 -3.96 -0.32
C LEU A 57 4.82 -4.20 -1.34
N LEU A 58 5.25 -3.15 -2.04
CA LEU A 58 6.29 -3.27 -3.04
C LEU A 58 7.24 -2.07 -3.00
N HIS A 59 8.53 -2.34 -2.84
CA HIS A 59 9.52 -1.28 -3.07
C HIS A 59 9.50 -0.88 -4.55
N VAL A 60 9.57 0.42 -4.86
CA VAL A 60 9.48 0.92 -6.24
C VAL A 60 10.52 0.28 -7.17
N GLY A 61 11.73 -0.02 -6.68
CA GLY A 61 12.76 -0.73 -7.44
C GLY A 61 12.39 -2.17 -7.85
N GLY A 62 11.39 -2.79 -7.21
CA GLY A 62 10.84 -4.10 -7.57
C GLY A 62 9.73 -4.03 -8.65
N LEU A 63 9.35 -2.83 -9.09
CA LEU A 63 8.38 -2.67 -10.17
C LEU A 63 8.98 -3.13 -11.50
N LYS A 64 8.34 -4.13 -12.12
CA LYS A 64 8.69 -4.50 -13.48
C LYS A 64 8.24 -3.38 -14.43
N PRO A 65 9.12 -2.86 -15.31
CA PRO A 65 8.69 -1.93 -16.34
C PRO A 65 7.61 -2.61 -17.20
N LYS A 66 6.57 -1.85 -17.59
CA LYS A 66 5.64 -2.34 -18.61
C LYS A 66 6.46 -2.54 -19.89
N LYS A 67 6.47 -3.77 -20.41
CA LYS A 67 6.83 -3.99 -21.80
C LYS A 67 5.73 -3.33 -22.63
N TYR A 68 6.08 -2.24 -23.29
CA TYR A 68 5.25 -1.64 -24.34
C TYR A 68 5.47 -2.43 -25.63
#